data_AF-A0A5C5XKI6-F1
#
_entry.id   AF-A0A5C5XKI6-F1
#
_cell.length_a   1.000
_cell.length_b   1.000
_cell.length_c   1.000
_cell.angle_alpha   90.00
_cell.angle_beta   90.00
_cell.angle_gamma   90.00
#
_symmetry.space_group_name_H-M   'P 1'
#
loop_
_entity.id
_entity.type
_entity.pdbx_description
1 polymer ?
#
loop_
_entity_poly.entity_id
_entity_poly.type
_entity_poly.pdbx_seq_one_letter_code
_entity_poly.pdbx_strand_id
1 'polypeptide(L)'
;MRSKIDEGRVVLGGCCIIETNPDWACSQCDWKGWRVYPDTATFELNEIVKELENNHLGNLDKEIRRLMPEPVNQQMVGDREDLSEYRSALVGGDPGEIIVDLGLLEIKVSEFSVRWNGPHTPVVRPINTAIVDCHEKSMEQILKEVRRLIQRKCKNRKSKYRTCKYCQESNPPEWIISDVFDGTVCHSCAEQHEGIVF
;
A
#
# COMPACT_ATOMS: atom_id res chain seq x y z
N MET A 1 -9.36 34.81 -15.51
CA MET A 1 -8.74 36.04 -14.98
C MET A 1 -7.92 35.63 -13.76
N ARG A 2 -6.58 35.57 -13.85
CA ARG A 2 -5.70 35.22 -12.72
C ARG A 2 -5.27 36.53 -12.06
N SER A 3 -5.79 36.84 -10.89
CA SER A 3 -5.35 37.98 -10.08
C SER A 3 -3.92 37.71 -9.58
N LYS A 4 -3.06 38.73 -9.67
CA LYS A 4 -1.74 38.70 -9.04
C LYS A 4 -1.94 38.51 -7.54
N ILE A 5 -1.28 37.51 -6.98
CA ILE A 5 -1.18 37.35 -5.53
C ILE A 5 -0.09 38.35 -5.11
N ASP A 6 -0.45 39.32 -4.28
CA ASP A 6 0.50 40.30 -3.73
C ASP A 6 1.53 39.59 -2.83
N GLU A 7 2.76 40.13 -2.77
CA GLU A 7 3.82 39.64 -1.89
C GLU A 7 3.33 39.53 -0.44
N GLY A 8 3.59 38.38 0.21
CA GLY A 8 3.16 38.09 1.59
C GLY A 8 1.77 37.45 1.72
N ARG A 9 1.15 37.00 0.61
CA ARG A 9 -0.10 36.22 0.64
C ARG A 9 0.10 34.83 0.02
N VAL A 10 -0.42 33.81 0.68
CA VAL A 10 -0.36 32.41 0.24
C VAL A 10 -1.78 31.89 0.00
N VAL A 11 -2.00 31.13 -1.07
CA VAL A 11 -3.28 30.46 -1.32
C VAL A 11 -3.14 28.98 -0.96
N LEU A 12 -3.82 28.55 0.11
CA LEU A 12 -3.88 27.16 0.55
C LEU A 12 -5.33 26.68 0.54
N GLY A 13 -5.61 25.58 -0.15
CA GLY A 13 -6.97 25.01 -0.22
C GLY A 13 -8.04 25.97 -0.76
N GLY A 14 -7.67 26.94 -1.60
CA GLY A 14 -8.57 27.98 -2.12
C GLY A 14 -8.78 29.17 -1.17
N CYS A 15 -8.11 29.20 -0.02
CA CYS A 15 -8.18 30.29 0.96
C CYS A 15 -6.92 31.15 0.92
N CYS A 16 -7.08 32.48 1.05
CA CYS A 16 -5.96 33.42 1.05
C CYS A 16 -5.52 33.73 2.49
N ILE A 17 -4.28 33.40 2.81
CA ILE A 17 -3.69 33.55 4.14
C ILE A 17 -2.57 34.59 4.04
N ILE A 18 -2.47 35.45 5.04
CA ILE A 18 -1.38 36.43 5.16
C ILE A 18 -0.23 35.74 5.88
N GLU A 19 0.97 35.78 5.30
CA GLU A 19 2.14 35.07 5.81
C GLU A 19 2.56 35.52 7.23
N THR A 20 2.20 36.75 7.60
CA THR A 20 2.47 37.34 8.92
C THR A 20 1.40 37.05 9.97
N ASN A 21 0.31 36.35 9.63
CA ASN A 21 -0.72 35.98 10.60
C ASN A 21 -0.22 34.79 11.46
N PRO A 22 0.01 34.95 12.77
CA PRO A 22 0.52 33.88 13.63
C PRO A 22 -0.44 32.68 13.73
N ASP A 23 -1.74 32.90 13.55
CA ASP A 23 -2.76 31.86 13.64
C ASP A 23 -2.93 31.06 12.34
N TRP A 24 -2.23 31.43 11.26
CA TRP A 24 -2.32 30.80 9.93
C TRP A 24 -3.76 30.51 9.49
N ALA A 25 -4.65 31.42 9.88
CA ALA A 25 -6.08 31.31 9.65
C ALA A 25 -6.52 32.21 8.50
N CYS A 26 -7.41 31.69 7.67
CA CYS A 26 -8.09 32.52 6.68
C CYS A 26 -9.04 33.48 7.39
N SER A 27 -8.80 34.78 7.23
CA SER A 27 -9.63 35.84 7.84
C SER A 27 -11.10 35.85 7.38
N GLN A 28 -11.45 35.11 6.32
CA GLN A 28 -12.79 35.10 5.74
C GLN A 28 -13.60 33.83 6.03
N CYS A 29 -12.96 32.69 6.28
CA CYS A 29 -13.66 31.42 6.46
C CYS A 29 -13.24 30.63 7.71
N ASP A 30 -12.41 31.23 8.57
CA ASP A 30 -11.95 30.67 9.85
C ASP A 30 -11.21 29.31 9.73
N TRP A 31 -10.82 28.94 8.50
CA TRP A 31 -10.02 27.75 8.22
C TRP A 31 -8.62 27.92 8.80
N LYS A 32 -8.18 26.96 9.63
CA LYS A 32 -6.86 26.93 10.25
C LYS A 32 -5.98 25.91 9.54
N GLY A 33 -4.92 26.38 8.89
CA GLY A 33 -3.85 25.53 8.39
C GLY A 33 -2.81 25.28 9.48
N TRP A 34 -2.31 24.06 9.59
CA TRP A 34 -1.20 23.77 10.50
C TRP A 34 0.12 24.05 9.78
N ARG A 35 0.92 25.00 10.29
CA ARG A 35 2.32 25.16 9.88
C ARG A 35 3.14 24.11 10.62
N VAL A 36 3.66 23.12 9.89
CA VAL A 36 4.74 22.28 10.42
C VAL A 36 5.99 23.15 10.42
N TYR A 37 6.41 23.65 11.58
CA TYR A 37 7.69 24.36 11.71
C TYR A 37 8.81 23.34 11.52
N PRO A 38 9.72 23.51 10.53
CA PRO A 38 10.92 22.69 10.46
C PRO A 38 11.96 23.33 11.39
N ASP A 39 11.78 23.21 12.70
CA ASP A 39 12.86 23.59 13.62
C ASP A 39 12.94 22.63 14.81
N THR A 40 14.14 22.07 14.97
CA THR A 40 14.67 21.19 16.05
C THR A 40 14.19 19.74 16.15
N ALA A 41 12.97 19.37 15.78
CA ALA A 41 12.53 17.96 15.86
C ALA A 41 13.02 17.06 14.70
N THR A 42 13.40 17.66 13.57
CA THR A 42 13.81 16.94 12.35
C THR A 42 15.20 16.30 12.46
N PHE A 43 16.09 16.83 13.29
CA PHE A 43 17.44 16.26 13.45
C PHE A 43 17.41 15.00 14.33
N GLU A 44 16.67 15.04 15.44
CA GLU A 44 16.50 13.86 16.32
C GLU A 44 15.73 12.73 15.63
N LEU A 45 14.67 13.05 14.88
CA LEU A 45 13.95 12.04 14.10
C LEU A 45 14.84 11.41 13.04
N ASN A 46 15.67 12.17 12.33
CA ASN A 46 16.55 11.61 11.30
C ASN A 46 17.64 10.68 11.88
N GLU A 47 18.14 10.95 13.08
CA GLU A 47 19.13 10.10 13.75
C GLU A 47 18.48 8.82 14.32
N ILE A 48 17.31 8.95 14.96
CA ILE A 48 16.50 7.83 15.46
C ILE A 48 16.03 6.93 14.30
N VAL A 49 15.58 7.52 13.19
CA VAL A 49 15.18 6.80 11.98
C VAL A 49 16.38 6.07 11.39
N LYS A 50 17.56 6.70 11.30
CA LYS A 50 18.79 6.03 10.84
C LYS A 50 19.21 4.87 11.75
N GLU A 51 19.08 4.98 13.06
CA GLU A 51 19.39 3.88 13.97
C GLU A 51 18.37 2.74 13.87
N LEU A 52 17.08 3.06 13.73
CA LEU A 52 16.00 2.08 13.54
C LEU A 52 16.11 1.35 12.19
N GLU A 53 16.45 2.08 11.12
CA GLU A 53 16.69 1.55 9.78
C GLU A 53 17.89 0.59 9.74
N ASN A 54 19.00 0.96 10.36
CA ASN A 54 20.26 0.23 10.22
C ASN A 54 20.33 -1.10 10.99
N ASN A 55 19.50 -1.31 12.03
CA ASN A 55 19.58 -2.53 12.85
C ASN A 55 18.27 -3.32 12.98
N HIS A 56 17.10 -2.67 12.97
CA HIS A 56 15.84 -3.34 13.26
C HIS A 56 15.09 -3.74 11.99
N LEU A 57 15.00 -2.84 10.99
CA LEU A 57 14.26 -3.07 9.76
C LEU A 57 14.91 -4.11 8.84
N GLY A 58 16.23 -4.12 8.71
CA GLY A 58 16.93 -5.11 7.89
C GLY A 58 16.75 -6.56 8.36
N ASN A 59 16.75 -6.77 9.68
CA ASN A 59 16.47 -8.09 10.26
C ASN A 59 14.98 -8.44 10.15
N LEU A 60 14.09 -7.47 10.34
CA LEU A 60 12.65 -7.66 10.25
C LEU A 60 12.19 -8.01 8.83
N ASP A 61 12.69 -7.31 7.80
CA ASP A 61 12.43 -7.62 6.38
C ASP A 61 12.79 -9.07 6.06
N LYS A 62 14.00 -9.51 6.45
CA LYS A 62 14.47 -10.87 6.21
C LYS A 62 13.58 -11.92 6.89
N GLU A 63 13.20 -11.70 8.14
CA GLU A 63 12.31 -12.64 8.84
C GLU A 63 10.90 -12.63 8.25
N ILE A 64 10.36 -11.46 7.87
CA ILE A 64 9.04 -11.37 7.22
C ILE A 64 9.02 -12.09 5.88
N ARG A 65 10.06 -11.96 5.05
CA ARG A 65 10.16 -12.70 3.77
C ARG A 65 10.03 -14.21 3.98
N ARG A 66 10.64 -14.77 5.01
CA ARG A 66 10.54 -16.20 5.34
C ARG A 66 9.14 -16.64 5.77
N LEU A 67 8.28 -15.70 6.17
CA LEU A 67 6.89 -15.98 6.52
C LEU A 67 5.96 -15.93 5.32
N MET A 68 6.40 -15.31 4.22
CA MET A 68 5.58 -15.08 3.03
C MET A 68 5.61 -16.28 2.08
N PRO A 69 4.55 -16.49 1.29
CA PRO A 69 4.57 -17.48 0.22
C PRO A 69 5.58 -17.07 -0.87
N GLU A 70 6.36 -18.04 -1.35
CA GLU A 70 7.29 -17.84 -2.45
C GLU A 70 6.57 -17.80 -3.81
N PRO A 71 7.10 -17.06 -4.81
CA PRO A 71 8.24 -16.15 -4.72
C PRO A 71 7.87 -14.86 -3.96
N VAL A 72 8.87 -14.23 -3.32
CA VAL A 72 8.71 -12.90 -2.70
C VAL A 72 9.41 -11.81 -3.53
N ASN A 73 8.62 -10.91 -4.10
CA ASN A 73 9.09 -9.76 -4.87
C ASN A 73 9.03 -8.49 -4.02
N GLN A 74 10.04 -7.62 -4.13
CA GLN A 74 10.03 -6.32 -3.47
C GLN A 74 9.68 -5.22 -4.47
N GLN A 75 8.75 -4.36 -4.09
CA GLN A 75 8.40 -3.13 -4.79
C GLN A 75 8.66 -1.96 -3.86
N MET A 76 9.24 -0.89 -4.40
CA MET A 76 9.37 0.35 -3.66
C MET A 76 8.14 1.22 -3.94
N VAL A 77 7.51 1.71 -2.87
CA VAL A 77 6.33 2.58 -2.93
C VAL A 77 6.68 3.89 -2.24
N GLY A 78 6.40 5.02 -2.91
CA GLY A 78 6.67 6.37 -2.41
C GLY A 78 7.73 7.12 -3.22
N ASP A 79 7.79 8.43 -3.03
CA ASP A 79 8.88 9.27 -3.57
C ASP A 79 10.16 9.04 -2.77
N ARG A 80 11.32 9.00 -3.45
CA ARG A 80 12.62 8.87 -2.79
C ARG A 80 12.98 10.10 -1.96
N GLU A 81 12.42 11.26 -2.29
CA GLU A 81 12.73 12.52 -1.60
C GLU A 81 11.90 12.71 -0.32
N ASP A 82 10.73 12.07 -0.21
CA ASP A 82 9.90 12.08 0.99
C ASP A 82 10.05 10.77 1.78
N LEU A 83 11.01 10.77 2.69
CA LEU A 83 11.30 9.63 3.58
C LEU A 83 10.11 9.22 4.47
N SER A 84 9.13 10.11 4.67
CA SER A 84 7.91 9.77 5.42
C SER A 84 6.96 8.86 4.63
N GLU A 85 7.07 8.88 3.30
CA GLU A 85 6.30 8.04 2.39
C GLU A 85 7.09 6.81 1.90
N TYR A 86 8.42 6.78 2.09
CA TYR A 86 9.27 5.66 1.67
C TYR A 86 8.88 4.36 2.38
N ARG A 87 8.26 3.43 1.64
CA ARG A 87 7.81 2.13 2.15
C ARG A 87 8.29 1.01 1.24
N SER A 88 8.87 -0.03 1.83
CA SER A 88 9.11 -1.28 1.10
C SER A 88 7.86 -2.14 1.14
N ALA A 89 7.29 -2.42 -0.04
CA ALA A 89 6.19 -3.34 -0.19
C ALA A 89 6.73 -4.70 -0.65
N LEU A 90 6.40 -5.77 0.06
CA LEU A 90 6.71 -7.14 -0.31
C LEU A 90 5.46 -7.80 -0.88
N VAL A 91 5.56 -8.40 -2.05
CA VAL A 91 4.48 -9.19 -2.67
C VAL A 91 4.89 -10.66 -2.66
N GLY A 92 4.13 -11.51 -1.99
CA GLY A 92 4.40 -12.94 -1.90
C GLY A 92 3.40 -13.77 -2.69
N GLY A 93 3.89 -14.81 -3.36
CA GLY A 93 3.11 -15.83 -4.08
C GLY A 93 3.12 -15.66 -5.60
N ASP A 94 2.84 -16.75 -6.30
CA ASP A 94 2.57 -16.78 -7.74
C ASP A 94 1.38 -17.71 -8.03
N PRO A 95 0.19 -17.15 -8.33
CA PRO A 95 -0.12 -15.72 -8.42
C PRO A 95 0.02 -15.01 -7.07
N GLY A 96 0.19 -13.68 -7.08
CA GLY A 96 0.36 -12.88 -5.86
C GLY A 96 -0.75 -13.15 -4.85
N GLU A 97 -0.39 -13.39 -3.58
CA GLU A 97 -1.32 -13.77 -2.51
C GLU A 97 -1.45 -12.67 -1.46
N ILE A 98 -0.32 -12.09 -1.10
CA ILE A 98 -0.20 -11.19 0.04
C ILE A 98 0.69 -10.01 -0.32
N ILE A 99 0.36 -8.85 0.23
CA ILE A 99 1.20 -7.66 0.20
C ILE A 99 1.52 -7.29 1.64
N VAL A 100 2.79 -7.10 1.95
CA VAL A 100 3.27 -6.64 3.26
C VAL A 100 4.03 -5.34 3.07
N ASP A 101 3.47 -4.22 3.52
CA ASP A 101 4.14 -2.92 3.50
C ASP A 101 4.86 -2.71 4.84
N LEU A 102 6.17 -2.54 4.77
CA LEU A 102 7.01 -2.27 5.93
C LEU A 102 7.16 -0.75 6.07
N GLY A 103 6.54 -0.19 7.12
CA GLY A 103 6.80 1.16 7.59
C GLY A 103 7.70 1.14 8.84
N LEU A 104 8.16 2.32 9.23
CA LEU A 104 9.03 2.48 10.41
C LEU A 104 8.34 2.09 11.71
N LEU A 105 7.06 2.46 11.87
CA LEU A 105 6.29 2.26 13.10
C LEU A 105 5.12 1.27 12.93
N GLU A 106 4.79 0.90 11.71
CA GLU A 106 3.66 0.04 11.40
C GLU A 106 4.01 -0.93 10.27
N ILE A 107 3.47 -2.14 10.34
CA ILE A 107 3.48 -3.09 9.22
C ILE A 107 2.05 -3.30 8.73
N LYS A 108 1.82 -3.09 7.44
CA LYS A 108 0.52 -3.36 6.82
C LYS A 108 0.55 -4.71 6.15
N VAL A 109 -0.45 -5.54 6.42
CA VAL A 109 -0.62 -6.86 5.82
C VAL A 109 -1.96 -6.89 5.08
N SER A 110 -1.90 -7.00 3.76
CA SER A 110 -3.05 -6.87 2.86
C SER A 110 -3.18 -8.10 1.96
N GLU A 111 -4.42 -8.43 1.56
CA GLU A 111 -4.63 -9.41 0.50
C GLU A 111 -4.22 -8.77 -0.83
N PHE A 112 -3.49 -9.52 -1.66
CA PHE A 112 -3.22 -9.09 -3.03
C PHE A 112 -4.54 -9.00 -3.81
N SER A 113 -4.67 -8.03 -4.70
CA SER A 113 -5.78 -7.92 -5.65
C SER A 113 -5.32 -7.05 -6.82
N VAL A 114 -5.84 -7.33 -8.01
CA VAL A 114 -5.60 -6.56 -9.22
C VAL A 114 -6.91 -5.96 -9.68
N ARG A 115 -6.85 -4.68 -10.07
CA ARG A 115 -7.92 -4.02 -10.81
C ARG A 115 -7.40 -3.64 -12.19
N TRP A 116 -8.17 -3.94 -13.21
CA TRP A 116 -7.84 -3.53 -14.57
C TRP A 116 -8.33 -2.09 -14.81
N ASN A 117 -7.41 -1.17 -15.08
CA ASN A 117 -7.71 0.20 -15.48
C ASN A 117 -7.68 0.31 -17.01
N GLY A 118 -8.55 -0.44 -17.67
CA GLY A 118 -8.58 -0.61 -19.12
C GLY A 118 -7.85 -1.87 -19.60
N PRO A 119 -7.87 -2.13 -20.92
CA PRO A 119 -7.16 -3.25 -21.54
C PRO A 119 -5.68 -3.25 -21.16
N HIS A 120 -5.16 -4.43 -20.81
CA HIS A 120 -3.74 -4.67 -20.53
C HIS A 120 -3.10 -3.79 -19.43
N THR A 121 -3.89 -3.10 -18.60
CA THR A 121 -3.36 -2.21 -17.56
C THR A 121 -3.75 -2.71 -16.16
N PRO A 122 -3.13 -3.79 -15.66
CA PRO A 122 -3.38 -4.28 -14.32
C PRO A 122 -2.75 -3.34 -13.29
N VAL A 123 -3.55 -2.91 -12.32
CA VAL A 123 -3.10 -2.11 -11.19
C VAL A 123 -3.28 -2.92 -9.92
N VAL A 124 -2.18 -3.19 -9.22
CA VAL A 124 -2.21 -3.84 -7.92
C VAL A 124 -2.91 -2.92 -6.93
N ARG A 125 -3.93 -3.44 -6.25
CA ARG A 125 -4.73 -2.73 -5.26
C ARG A 125 -4.81 -3.58 -4.00
N PRO A 126 -4.00 -3.30 -2.96
CA PRO A 126 -4.13 -3.98 -1.67
C PRO A 126 -5.55 -3.86 -1.12
N ILE A 127 -6.12 -4.96 -0.64
CA ILE A 127 -7.45 -4.97 0.00
C ILE A 127 -7.42 -5.66 1.36
N ASN A 128 -8.45 -5.43 2.16
CA ASN A 128 -8.61 -6.04 3.48
C ASN A 128 -7.38 -5.85 4.38
N THR A 129 -6.74 -4.68 4.33
CA THR A 129 -5.51 -4.37 5.06
C THR A 129 -5.69 -4.47 6.58
N ALA A 130 -4.77 -5.15 7.24
CA ALA A 130 -4.58 -5.13 8.69
C ALA A 130 -3.28 -4.39 9.01
N ILE A 131 -3.26 -3.66 10.13
CA ILE A 131 -2.09 -2.88 10.57
C ILE A 131 -1.57 -3.51 11.86
N VAL A 132 -0.26 -3.77 11.91
CA VAL A 132 0.47 -4.15 13.10
C VAL A 132 1.24 -2.94 13.57
N ASP A 133 0.80 -2.36 14.68
CA ASP A 133 1.58 -1.35 15.38
C ASP A 133 2.83 -2.01 15.98
N CYS A 134 4.00 -1.47 15.65
CA CYS A 134 5.30 -1.92 16.13
C CYS A 134 5.73 -1.18 17.40
N HIS A 135 5.05 -0.10 17.78
CA HIS A 135 5.35 0.67 18.99
C HIS A 135 5.26 -0.24 20.22
N GLU A 136 6.30 -0.18 21.07
CA GLU A 136 6.43 -0.95 22.32
C GLU A 136 6.38 -2.50 22.18
N LYS A 137 6.35 -3.05 20.96
CA LYS A 137 6.37 -4.50 20.75
C LYS A 137 7.78 -5.02 20.54
N SER A 138 8.07 -6.18 21.11
CA SER A 138 9.29 -6.91 20.76
C SER A 138 9.18 -7.49 19.34
N MET A 139 10.34 -7.71 18.71
CA MET A 139 10.41 -8.36 17.39
C MET A 139 9.66 -9.70 17.34
N GLU A 140 9.71 -10.50 18.41
CA GLU A 140 8.99 -11.77 18.50
C GLU A 140 7.46 -11.57 18.45
N GLN A 141 6.95 -10.56 19.17
CA GLN A 141 5.52 -10.23 19.19
C GLN A 141 5.05 -9.76 17.81
N ILE A 142 5.84 -8.88 17.16
CA ILE A 142 5.58 -8.39 15.80
C ILE A 142 5.53 -9.57 14.82
N LEU A 143 6.57 -10.41 14.79
CA LEU A 143 6.65 -11.54 13.87
C LEU A 143 5.53 -12.56 14.09
N LYS A 144 5.15 -12.82 15.34
CA LYS A 144 4.02 -13.71 15.67
C LYS A 144 2.71 -13.16 15.12
N GLU A 145 2.48 -11.86 15.25
CA GLU A 145 1.26 -11.22 14.76
C GLU A 145 1.22 -11.17 13.22
N VAL A 146 2.33 -10.76 12.59
CA VAL A 146 2.49 -10.74 11.13
C VAL A 146 2.29 -12.14 10.54
N ARG A 147 2.91 -13.18 11.11
CA ARG A 147 2.72 -14.58 10.68
C ARG A 147 1.24 -14.98 10.67
N ARG A 148 0.53 -14.69 11.77
CA ARG A 148 -0.90 -15.01 11.89
C ARG A 148 -1.73 -14.28 10.82
N LEU A 149 -1.42 -13.02 10.56
CA LEU A 149 -2.10 -12.23 9.53
C LEU A 149 -1.83 -12.78 8.13
N ILE A 150 -0.57 -13.04 7.77
CA ILE A 150 -0.20 -13.63 6.48
C ILE A 150 -0.95 -14.94 6.25
N GLN A 151 -0.89 -15.87 7.21
CA GLN A 151 -1.58 -17.17 7.10
C GLN A 151 -3.09 -17.01 6.89
N ARG A 152 -3.74 -16.14 7.68
CA ARG A 152 -5.18 -15.89 7.56
C ARG A 152 -5.53 -15.29 6.19
N LYS A 153 -4.76 -14.31 5.74
CA LYS A 153 -5.01 -13.56 4.49
C LYS A 153 -4.76 -14.44 3.26
N CYS A 154 -3.69 -15.23 3.24
CA CYS A 154 -3.45 -16.24 2.22
C CYS A 154 -4.59 -17.28 2.17
N LYS A 155 -5.05 -17.79 3.32
CA LYS A 155 -6.19 -18.72 3.36
C LYS A 155 -7.47 -18.08 2.82
N ASN A 156 -7.75 -16.83 3.21
CA ASN A 156 -8.90 -16.08 2.72
C ASN A 156 -8.84 -15.79 1.23
N ARG A 157 -7.66 -15.55 0.67
CA ARG A 157 -7.51 -15.30 -0.76
C ARG A 157 -7.68 -16.58 -1.55
N LYS A 158 -7.03 -17.68 -1.15
CA LYS A 158 -7.17 -19.00 -1.78
C LYS A 158 -8.61 -19.53 -1.77
N SER A 159 -9.43 -19.18 -0.78
CA SER A 159 -10.85 -19.58 -0.77
C SER A 159 -11.69 -18.87 -1.85
N LYS A 160 -11.18 -17.79 -2.43
CA LYS A 160 -11.82 -17.07 -3.55
C LYS A 160 -11.44 -17.66 -4.90
N TYR A 161 -10.48 -18.58 -4.96
CA TYR A 161 -10.04 -19.17 -6.22
C TYR A 161 -11.18 -20.00 -6.80
N ARG A 162 -11.22 -20.09 -8.13
CA ARG A 162 -12.23 -20.83 -8.88
C ARG A 162 -11.55 -21.73 -9.90
N THR A 163 -12.13 -22.91 -10.10
CA THR A 163 -11.65 -23.86 -11.10
C THR A 163 -12.26 -23.51 -12.46
N CYS A 164 -11.42 -23.39 -13.48
CA CYS A 164 -11.88 -23.14 -14.84
C CYS A 164 -12.59 -24.38 -15.41
N LYS A 165 -13.78 -24.22 -16.01
CA LYS A 165 -14.54 -25.33 -16.62
C LYS A 165 -13.83 -25.97 -17.83
N TYR A 166 -12.91 -25.25 -18.47
CA TYR A 166 -12.17 -25.74 -19.64
C TYR A 166 -10.82 -26.37 -19.27
N CYS A 167 -9.87 -25.59 -18.73
CA CYS A 167 -8.54 -26.12 -18.40
C CYS A 167 -8.45 -26.83 -17.05
N GLN A 168 -9.48 -26.78 -16.20
CA GLN A 168 -9.53 -27.39 -14.87
C GLN A 168 -8.49 -26.84 -13.86
N GLU A 169 -7.81 -25.75 -14.19
CA GLU A 169 -6.87 -25.09 -13.28
C GLU A 169 -7.61 -24.20 -12.26
N SER A 170 -7.07 -24.14 -11.04
CA SER A 170 -7.53 -23.24 -9.98
C SER A 170 -6.91 -21.86 -10.18
N ASN A 171 -7.76 -20.88 -10.48
CA ASN A 171 -7.35 -19.54 -10.85
C ASN A 171 -7.76 -18.52 -9.78
N PRO A 172 -6.95 -17.46 -9.58
CA PRO A 172 -7.31 -16.35 -8.72
C PRO A 172 -8.48 -15.55 -9.33
N PRO A 173 -9.22 -14.78 -8.50
CA PRO A 173 -10.40 -14.05 -8.96
C PRO A 173 -10.16 -13.12 -10.15
N GLU A 174 -8.99 -12.47 -10.21
CA GLU A 174 -8.65 -11.54 -11.30
C GLU A 174 -8.34 -12.20 -12.64
N TRP A 175 -8.18 -13.54 -12.68
CA TRP A 175 -7.98 -14.32 -13.91
C TRP A 175 -9.25 -15.02 -14.37
N ILE A 176 -10.32 -14.93 -13.58
CA ILE A 176 -11.62 -15.49 -13.85
C ILE A 176 -12.55 -14.37 -14.30
N ILE A 177 -13.25 -14.59 -15.41
CA ILE A 177 -14.23 -13.63 -15.87
C ILE A 177 -15.47 -13.77 -15.00
N SER A 178 -15.68 -12.82 -14.10
CA SER A 178 -16.79 -12.87 -13.14
C SER A 178 -18.12 -12.39 -13.73
N ASP A 179 -18.08 -11.51 -14.73
CA ASP A 179 -19.29 -10.91 -15.31
C ASP A 179 -20.00 -11.82 -16.34
N VAL A 180 -19.32 -12.87 -16.82
CA VAL A 180 -19.88 -13.85 -17.77
C VAL A 180 -19.52 -15.28 -17.36
N PHE A 181 -20.31 -16.26 -17.81
CA PHE A 181 -20.10 -17.70 -17.54
C PHE A 181 -20.05 -18.07 -16.04
N ASP A 182 -20.84 -17.38 -15.22
CA ASP A 182 -20.98 -17.64 -13.78
C ASP A 182 -19.66 -17.65 -13.00
N GLY A 183 -18.61 -16.96 -13.48
CA GLY A 183 -17.32 -16.94 -12.82
C GLY A 183 -16.58 -18.29 -12.87
N THR A 184 -16.74 -19.04 -13.96
CA THR A 184 -16.15 -20.38 -14.13
C THR A 184 -15.18 -20.51 -15.31
N VAL A 185 -14.90 -19.42 -16.02
CA VAL A 185 -14.00 -19.43 -17.19
C VAL A 185 -12.84 -18.48 -16.95
N CYS A 186 -11.60 -18.97 -17.14
CA CYS A 186 -10.42 -18.12 -17.08
C CYS A 186 -10.25 -17.30 -18.36
N HIS A 187 -9.51 -16.19 -18.29
CA HIS A 187 -9.30 -15.29 -19.43
C HIS A 187 -8.76 -16.02 -20.68
N SER A 188 -7.73 -16.87 -20.51
CA SER A 188 -7.13 -17.61 -21.63
C SER A 188 -8.12 -18.55 -22.33
N CYS A 189 -8.94 -19.28 -21.56
CA CYS A 189 -9.92 -20.20 -22.15
C CYS A 189 -11.11 -19.46 -22.77
N ALA A 190 -11.48 -18.28 -22.27
CA ALA A 190 -12.52 -17.48 -22.91
C ALA A 190 -12.08 -16.95 -24.28
N GLU A 191 -10.82 -16.54 -24.42
CA GLU A 191 -10.27 -16.15 -25.72
C GLU A 191 -10.31 -17.34 -26.70
N GLN A 192 -9.88 -18.52 -26.25
CA GLN A 192 -9.79 -19.71 -27.10
C GLN A 192 -11.13 -20.35 -27.47
N HIS A 193 -12.08 -20.40 -26.53
CA HIS A 193 -13.31 -21.17 -26.70
C HIS A 193 -14.56 -20.30 -26.88
N GLU A 194 -14.55 -19.06 -26.40
CA GLU A 194 -15.73 -18.17 -26.38
C GLU A 194 -15.53 -16.93 -27.27
N GLY A 195 -14.34 -16.74 -27.85
CA GLY A 195 -14.02 -15.62 -28.76
C GLY A 195 -13.95 -14.25 -28.10
N ILE A 196 -13.71 -14.19 -26.77
CA ILE A 196 -13.59 -12.93 -26.03
C ILE A 196 -12.18 -12.36 -26.13
N VAL A 197 -12.06 -11.07 -26.42
CA VAL A 197 -10.79 -10.32 -26.47
C VAL A 197 -10.77 -9.25 -25.39
N PHE A 198 -9.66 -9.11 -24.65
CA PHE A 198 -9.50 -8.22 -23.49
C PHE A 198 -8.65 -6.98 -23.79
#